data_AF-A0A8T3SZ42-F1
#
_entry.id   AF-A0A8T3SZ42-F1
#
_cell.length_a   1.000
_cell.length_b   1.000
_cell.length_c   1.000
_cell.angle_alpha   90.00
_cell.angle_beta   90.00
_cell.angle_gamma   90.00
#
_symmetry.space_group_name_H-M   'P 1'
#
loop_
_entity.id
_entity.type
_entity.pdbx_description
1 polymer ?
#
loop_
_entity_poly.entity_id
_entity_poly.type
_entity_poly.pdbx_seq_one_letter_code
_entity_poly.pdbx_strand_id
1 'polypeptide(L)'
;MKWTVGTKIAAGFGLTLMIFLIVGGFSYHTTIQLIEVSDARKHTSDVLTQLTGMLSLLTDVENGDRGYVITGEESYLQPYHAALARLDPLRNMTAGNPHQQQRLHVLEPLVKNRVAVASANVDARRTKGVQAASAIIKSGKGKAFMDKIRKVLGTMQSEEEAILQTRVDRAETEAQNAKAIIVLGTLAALVLAAITGLIITRNIAGPLRQLTAVAERITVGDLSGSLPATTRGDEVGA
;
A
#
# COMPACT_ATOMS: atom_id res chain seq x y z
N MET A 1 -23.29 11.58 46.04
CA MET A 1 -24.20 11.86 44.90
C MET A 1 -24.55 10.52 44.24
N LYS A 2 -25.77 10.01 44.41
CA LYS A 2 -26.17 8.69 43.86
C LYS A 2 -26.55 8.90 42.39
N TRP A 3 -25.95 8.14 41.47
CA TRP A 3 -26.25 8.25 40.04
C TRP A 3 -27.64 7.68 39.75
N THR A 4 -28.44 8.45 39.02
CA THR A 4 -29.75 8.03 38.50
C THR A 4 -29.62 6.86 37.52
N VAL A 5 -30.70 6.13 37.30
CA VAL A 5 -30.70 5.00 36.37
C VAL A 5 -30.43 5.49 34.94
N GLY A 6 -30.99 6.65 34.57
CA GLY A 6 -30.77 7.27 33.26
C GLY A 6 -29.30 7.62 32.99
N THR A 7 -28.59 8.21 33.97
CA THR A 7 -27.16 8.56 33.81
C THR A 7 -26.27 7.32 33.65
N LYS A 8 -26.58 6.22 34.34
CA LYS A 8 -25.83 4.94 34.18
C LYS A 8 -26.00 4.36 32.77
N ILE A 9 -27.21 4.42 32.21
CA ILE A 9 -27.51 3.94 30.86
C ILE A 9 -26.82 4.83 29.81
N ALA A 10 -26.98 6.15 29.92
CA ALA A 10 -26.34 7.10 29.01
C ALA A 10 -24.81 6.95 29.01
N ALA A 11 -24.19 6.73 30.17
CA ALA A 11 -22.76 6.47 30.28
C ALA A 11 -22.36 5.15 29.59
N GLY A 12 -23.10 4.06 29.79
CA GLY A 12 -22.80 2.77 29.14
C GLY A 12 -22.90 2.85 27.61
N PHE A 13 -23.95 3.48 27.09
CA PHE A 13 -24.11 3.71 25.66
C PHE A 13 -23.04 4.64 25.10
N GLY A 14 -22.75 5.76 25.78
CA GLY A 14 -21.73 6.71 25.35
C GLY A 14 -20.34 6.06 25.28
N LEU A 15 -19.99 5.23 26.26
CA LEU A 15 -18.71 4.52 26.28
C LEU A 15 -18.62 3.45 25.18
N THR A 16 -19.73 2.75 24.91
CA THR A 16 -19.81 1.78 23.80
C THR A 16 -19.63 2.48 22.45
N LEU A 17 -20.29 3.63 22.26
CA LEU A 17 -20.20 4.41 21.03
C LEU A 17 -18.79 4.98 20.84
N MET A 18 -18.15 5.44 21.92
CA MET A 18 -16.74 5.87 21.89
C MET A 18 -15.80 4.73 21.47
N ILE A 19 -15.99 3.51 21.99
CA ILE A 19 -15.19 2.35 21.57
C ILE A 19 -15.37 2.09 20.06
N PHE A 20 -16.61 2.12 19.55
CA PHE A 20 -16.84 1.94 18.12
C PHE A 20 -16.19 3.03 17.27
N LEU A 21 -16.18 4.29 17.70
CA LEU A 21 -15.49 5.36 17.00
C LEU A 21 -13.96 5.14 16.98
N ILE A 22 -13.37 4.71 18.09
CA ILE A 22 -11.93 4.41 18.16
C ILE A 22 -11.59 3.24 17.23
N VAL A 23 -12.35 2.13 17.32
CA VAL A 23 -12.15 0.95 16.48
C VAL A 23 -12.34 1.27 15.00
N GLY A 24 -13.40 2.00 14.66
CA GLY A 24 -13.70 2.42 13.30
C GLY A 24 -12.63 3.37 12.74
N GLY A 25 -12.16 4.33 13.53
CA GLY A 25 -11.08 5.24 13.14
C GLY A 25 -9.77 4.51 12.89
N PHE A 26 -9.39 3.59 13.77
CA PHE A 26 -8.18 2.78 13.60
C PHE A 26 -8.28 1.86 12.38
N SER A 27 -9.45 1.22 12.19
CA SER A 27 -9.73 0.40 11.01
C SER A 27 -9.61 1.21 9.72
N TYR A 28 -10.19 2.40 9.68
CA TYR A 28 -10.13 3.29 8.51
C TYR A 28 -8.70 3.71 8.20
N HIS A 29 -7.93 4.12 9.21
CA HIS A 29 -6.53 4.50 9.04
C HIS A 29 -5.70 3.35 8.46
N THR A 30 -5.86 2.14 9.01
CA THR A 30 -5.18 0.93 8.52
C THR A 30 -5.56 0.62 7.07
N THR A 31 -6.83 0.78 6.69
CA THR A 31 -7.28 0.59 5.31
C THR A 31 -6.61 1.57 4.35
N ILE A 32 -6.48 2.85 4.72
CA ILE A 32 -5.79 3.84 3.89
C ILE A 32 -4.31 3.46 3.69
N GLN A 33 -3.61 3.05 4.75
CA GLN A 33 -2.21 2.61 4.65
C GLN A 33 -2.04 1.38 3.73
N LEU A 34 -2.96 0.42 3.80
CA LEU A 34 -2.95 -0.74 2.91
C LEU A 34 -3.17 -0.35 1.43
N ILE A 35 -4.02 0.64 1.17
CA ILE A 35 -4.22 1.18 -0.19
C ILE A 35 -2.95 1.87 -0.68
N GLU A 36 -2.30 2.69 0.15
CA GLU A 36 -1.03 3.35 -0.20
C GLU A 36 0.09 2.34 -0.52
N VAL A 37 0.17 1.23 0.21
CA VAL A 37 1.12 0.14 -0.09
C VAL A 37 0.78 -0.56 -1.40
N SER A 38 -0.50 -0.75 -1.71
CA SER A 38 -0.93 -1.31 -2.99
C SER A 38 -0.53 -0.40 -4.16
N ASP A 39 -0.75 0.89 -4.04
CA ASP A 39 -0.36 1.87 -5.06
C ASP A 39 1.16 1.96 -5.18
N ALA A 40 1.89 1.94 -4.07
CA ALA A 40 3.35 1.89 -4.06
C ALA A 40 3.90 0.63 -4.74
N ARG A 41 3.25 -0.53 -4.55
CA ARG A 41 3.60 -1.78 -5.22
C ARG A 41 3.40 -1.68 -6.72
N LYS A 42 2.28 -1.13 -7.17
CA LYS A 42 2.01 -0.90 -8.60
C LYS A 42 3.07 0.02 -9.19
N HIS A 43 3.35 1.14 -8.52
CA HIS A 43 4.37 2.08 -8.93
C HIS A 43 5.75 1.41 -9.07
N THR A 44 6.16 0.66 -8.04
CA THR A 44 7.43 -0.08 -8.02
C THR A 44 7.49 -1.06 -9.20
N SER A 45 6.42 -1.82 -9.44
CA SER A 45 6.34 -2.74 -10.58
C SER A 45 6.51 -2.01 -11.91
N ASP A 46 5.82 -0.88 -12.11
CA ASP A 46 5.93 -0.09 -13.34
C ASP A 46 7.37 0.42 -13.55
N VAL A 47 8.03 0.89 -12.49
CA VAL A 47 9.44 1.31 -12.54
C VAL A 47 10.35 0.13 -12.90
N LEU A 48 10.23 -1.02 -12.23
CA LEU A 48 11.05 -2.20 -12.48
C LEU A 48 10.88 -2.72 -13.92
N THR A 49 9.66 -2.68 -14.46
CA THR A 49 9.38 -3.01 -15.86
C THR A 49 10.08 -2.04 -16.82
N GLN A 50 10.06 -0.73 -16.54
CA GLN A 50 10.75 0.26 -17.35
C GLN A 50 12.28 0.06 -17.34
N LEU A 51 12.87 -0.22 -16.18
CA LEU A 51 14.31 -0.48 -16.05
C LEU A 51 14.73 -1.75 -16.81
N THR A 52 13.95 -2.80 -16.68
CA THR A 52 14.17 -4.07 -17.39
C THR A 52 14.01 -3.89 -18.90
N GLY A 53 12.98 -3.14 -19.32
CA GLY A 53 12.77 -2.80 -20.73
C GLY A 53 13.94 -2.02 -21.32
N MET A 54 14.46 -1.02 -20.61
CA MET A 54 15.63 -0.25 -21.05
C MET A 54 16.89 -1.13 -21.17
N LEU A 55 17.13 -2.03 -20.21
CA LEU A 55 18.23 -2.99 -20.31
C LEU A 55 18.08 -3.90 -21.54
N SER A 56 16.86 -4.37 -21.82
CA SER A 56 16.56 -5.18 -23.01
C SER A 56 16.87 -4.42 -24.30
N LEU A 57 16.39 -3.19 -24.44
CA LEU A 57 16.64 -2.36 -25.62
C LEU A 57 18.15 -2.13 -25.85
N LEU A 58 18.90 -1.85 -24.78
CA LEU A 58 20.35 -1.66 -24.88
C LEU A 58 21.10 -2.95 -25.20
N THR A 59 20.56 -4.09 -24.78
CA THR A 59 21.07 -5.41 -25.14
C THR A 59 20.80 -5.71 -26.62
N ASP A 60 19.63 -5.34 -27.15
CA ASP A 60 19.32 -5.45 -28.58
C ASP A 60 20.24 -4.56 -29.43
N VAL A 61 20.56 -3.36 -28.95
CA VAL A 61 21.59 -2.50 -29.55
C VAL A 61 22.96 -3.18 -29.55
N GLU A 62 23.35 -3.83 -28.46
CA GLU A 62 24.63 -4.56 -28.33
C GLU A 62 24.70 -5.84 -29.17
N ASN A 63 23.59 -6.54 -29.32
CA ASN A 63 23.56 -7.76 -30.12
C ASN A 63 23.52 -7.42 -31.61
N GLY A 64 22.73 -6.40 -31.99
CA GLY A 64 22.61 -5.96 -33.37
C GLY A 64 23.91 -5.35 -33.92
N ASP A 65 24.58 -4.47 -33.16
CA ASP A 65 25.85 -3.87 -33.60
C ASP A 65 26.94 -4.94 -33.78
N ARG A 66 27.10 -5.86 -32.81
CA ARG A 66 28.08 -6.95 -32.91
C ARG A 66 27.74 -7.95 -34.01
N GLY A 67 26.48 -8.35 -34.13
CA GLY A 67 26.01 -9.24 -35.17
C GLY A 67 26.36 -8.70 -36.55
N TYR A 68 26.04 -7.43 -36.80
CA TYR A 68 26.39 -6.75 -38.05
C TYR A 68 27.89 -6.62 -38.28
N VAL A 69 28.68 -6.32 -37.24
CA VAL A 69 30.14 -6.28 -37.40
C VAL A 69 30.70 -7.64 -37.80
N ILE A 70 30.18 -8.73 -37.23
CA ILE A 70 30.62 -10.10 -37.52
C ILE A 70 30.19 -10.51 -38.93
N THR A 71 28.90 -10.42 -39.25
CA THR A 71 28.32 -11.00 -40.47
C THR A 71 28.37 -10.05 -41.66
N GLY A 72 28.21 -8.74 -41.41
CA GLY A 72 27.96 -7.73 -42.45
C GLY A 72 26.54 -7.73 -43.00
N GLU A 73 25.65 -8.57 -42.45
CA GLU A 73 24.27 -8.69 -42.92
C GLU A 73 23.34 -7.69 -42.25
N GLU A 74 22.65 -6.89 -43.07
CA GLU A 74 21.74 -5.82 -42.62
C GLU A 74 20.57 -6.32 -41.75
N SER A 75 20.21 -7.60 -41.87
CA SER A 75 19.19 -8.27 -41.05
C SER A 75 19.48 -8.15 -39.54
N TYR A 76 20.75 -8.19 -39.14
CA TYR A 76 21.16 -8.04 -37.73
C TYR A 76 20.92 -6.62 -37.19
N LEU A 77 20.75 -5.61 -38.06
CA LEU A 77 20.45 -4.24 -37.64
C LEU A 77 18.95 -3.98 -37.41
N GLN A 78 18.07 -4.91 -37.76
CA GLN A 78 16.63 -4.78 -37.46
C GLN A 78 16.33 -4.56 -35.96
N PRO A 79 16.81 -5.41 -35.02
CA PRO A 79 16.60 -5.19 -33.59
C PRO A 79 17.31 -3.93 -33.08
N TYR A 80 18.48 -3.58 -33.65
CA TYR A 80 19.20 -2.34 -33.33
C TYR A 80 18.36 -1.09 -33.63
N HIS A 81 17.81 -1.00 -34.85
CA HIS A 81 16.99 0.15 -35.26
C HIS A 81 15.68 0.23 -34.47
N ALA A 82 15.02 -0.91 -34.24
CA ALA A 82 13.81 -0.97 -33.43
C ALA A 82 14.06 -0.52 -31.98
N ALA A 83 15.21 -0.87 -31.41
CA ALA A 83 15.59 -0.47 -30.07
C ALA A 83 15.86 1.04 -29.96
N LEU A 84 16.60 1.62 -30.93
CA LEU A 84 16.86 3.06 -30.97
C LEU A 84 15.57 3.89 -31.02
N ALA A 85 14.60 3.48 -31.85
CA ALA A 85 13.32 4.16 -31.96
C ALA A 85 12.51 4.19 -30.64
N ARG A 86 12.78 3.25 -29.72
CA ARG A 86 12.11 3.14 -28.41
C ARG A 86 12.89 3.77 -27.26
N LEU A 87 14.19 4.05 -27.42
CA LEU A 87 15.00 4.70 -26.40
C LEU A 87 14.68 6.21 -26.26
N ASP A 88 14.34 6.89 -27.36
CA ASP A 88 14.00 8.33 -27.33
C ASP A 88 12.70 8.64 -26.54
N PRO A 89 11.59 7.89 -26.69
CA PRO A 89 10.35 8.10 -25.92
C PRO A 89 10.49 7.87 -24.41
N LEU A 90 11.41 6.99 -23.98
CA LEU A 90 11.58 6.59 -22.57
C LEU A 90 11.94 7.79 -21.66
N ARG A 91 12.58 8.82 -22.24
CA ARG A 91 12.89 10.09 -21.59
C ARG A 91 11.66 10.94 -21.29
N ASN A 92 10.64 10.90 -22.15
CA ASN A 92 9.41 11.70 -21.99
C ASN A 92 8.43 11.03 -21.03
N MET A 93 8.42 9.69 -20.97
CA MET A 93 7.50 8.92 -20.12
C MET A 93 7.77 9.07 -18.61
N THR A 94 8.97 9.51 -18.25
CA THR A 94 9.45 9.61 -16.86
C THR A 94 9.46 11.06 -16.33
N ALA A 95 9.05 12.02 -17.16
CA ALA A 95 9.07 13.45 -16.82
C ALA A 95 8.14 13.84 -15.65
N GLY A 96 7.11 13.03 -15.37
CA GLY A 96 6.18 13.26 -14.27
C GLY A 96 6.66 12.78 -12.90
N ASN A 97 7.83 12.15 -12.80
CA ASN A 97 8.32 11.56 -11.55
C ASN A 97 9.72 12.11 -11.18
N PRO A 98 9.82 13.01 -10.19
CA PRO A 98 11.07 13.62 -9.76
C PRO A 98 12.14 12.60 -9.35
N HIS A 99 11.74 11.50 -8.69
CA HIS A 99 12.66 10.43 -8.28
C HIS A 99 13.24 9.68 -9.48
N GLN A 100 12.42 9.43 -10.51
CA GLN A 100 12.91 8.82 -11.76
C GLN A 100 13.80 9.78 -12.54
N GLN A 101 13.49 11.08 -12.56
CA GLN A 101 14.31 12.10 -13.23
C GLN A 101 15.73 12.18 -12.66
N GLN A 102 15.86 12.19 -11.33
CA GLN A 102 17.18 12.23 -10.69
C GLN A 102 18.02 11.01 -11.05
N ARG A 103 17.41 9.82 -11.13
CA ARG A 103 18.10 8.59 -11.51
C ARG A 103 18.46 8.56 -13.00
N LEU A 104 17.61 9.13 -13.86
CA LEU A 104 17.88 9.28 -15.29
C LEU A 104 19.04 10.21 -15.59
N HIS A 105 19.30 11.21 -14.76
CA HIS A 105 20.43 12.12 -14.94
C HIS A 105 21.78 11.39 -15.02
N VAL A 106 21.94 10.28 -14.28
CA VAL A 106 23.15 9.45 -14.30
C VAL A 106 23.15 8.48 -15.48
N LEU A 107 21.97 7.96 -15.85
CA LEU A 107 21.84 6.91 -16.86
C LEU A 107 21.88 7.46 -18.30
N GLU A 108 21.29 8.62 -18.54
CA GLU A 108 21.21 9.29 -19.85
C GLU A 108 22.58 9.45 -20.54
N PRO A 109 23.64 9.99 -19.89
CA PRO A 109 24.94 10.09 -20.53
C PRO A 109 25.55 8.72 -20.83
N LEU A 110 25.30 7.70 -20.00
CA LEU A 110 25.82 6.34 -20.24
C LEU A 110 25.14 5.71 -21.45
N VAL A 111 23.81 5.83 -21.56
CA VAL A 111 23.02 5.35 -22.69
C VAL A 111 23.45 6.04 -23.98
N LYS A 112 23.55 7.37 -23.97
CA LYS A 112 23.98 8.15 -25.13
C LYS A 112 25.36 7.73 -25.62
N ASN A 113 26.31 7.56 -24.70
CA ASN A 113 27.65 7.10 -25.05
C ASN A 113 27.65 5.66 -25.58
N ARG A 114 26.83 4.76 -25.02
CA ARG A 114 26.71 3.38 -25.50
C ARG A 114 26.16 3.33 -26.92
N VAL A 115 25.11 4.11 -27.21
CA VAL A 115 24.52 4.25 -28.55
C VAL A 115 25.52 4.84 -29.53
N ALA A 116 26.28 5.87 -29.12
CA ALA A 116 27.31 6.46 -29.97
C ALA A 116 28.41 5.45 -30.35
N VAL A 117 28.85 4.59 -29.42
CA VAL A 117 29.78 3.49 -29.72
C VAL A 117 29.16 2.48 -30.70
N ALA A 118 27.88 2.18 -30.55
CA ALA A 118 27.17 1.27 -31.45
C ALA A 118 27.11 1.82 -32.88
N SER A 119 26.73 3.11 -33.02
CA SER A 119 26.73 3.79 -34.32
C SER A 119 28.12 3.77 -34.95
N ALA A 120 29.16 4.09 -34.18
CA ALA A 120 30.53 4.07 -34.68
C ALA A 120 30.97 2.68 -35.16
N ASN A 121 30.51 1.59 -34.52
CA ASN A 121 30.76 0.22 -34.99
C ASN A 121 30.11 -0.04 -36.35
N VAL A 122 28.83 0.31 -36.49
CA VAL A 122 28.06 0.13 -37.74
C VAL A 122 28.68 0.96 -38.88
N ASP A 123 29.00 2.22 -38.62
CA ASP A 123 29.60 3.13 -39.59
C ASP A 123 30.99 2.67 -40.03
N ALA A 124 31.82 2.23 -39.07
CA ALA A 124 33.15 1.68 -39.38
C ALA A 124 33.03 0.40 -40.22
N ARG A 125 32.05 -0.46 -39.94
CA ARG A 125 31.82 -1.69 -40.70
C ARG A 125 31.44 -1.38 -42.15
N ARG A 126 30.55 -0.40 -42.37
CA ARG A 126 30.09 0.03 -43.70
C ARG A 126 31.17 0.73 -44.51
N THR A 127 31.95 1.60 -43.89
CA THR A 127 32.87 2.50 -44.61
C THR A 127 34.31 2.00 -44.69
N LYS A 128 34.76 1.22 -43.69
CA LYS A 128 36.17 0.83 -43.51
C LYS A 128 36.37 -0.68 -43.36
N GLY A 129 35.29 -1.46 -43.38
CA GLY A 129 35.33 -2.92 -43.29
C GLY A 129 35.43 -3.48 -41.86
N VAL A 130 35.50 -4.82 -41.77
CA VAL A 130 35.41 -5.56 -40.50
C VAL A 130 36.56 -5.25 -39.54
N GLN A 131 37.76 -4.99 -40.04
CA GLN A 131 38.95 -4.76 -39.21
C GLN A 131 38.81 -3.46 -38.40
N ALA A 132 38.34 -2.39 -39.04
CA ALA A 132 38.11 -1.10 -38.39
C ALA A 132 37.03 -1.19 -37.31
N ALA A 133 35.91 -1.84 -37.60
CA ALA A 133 34.84 -2.04 -36.64
C ALA A 133 35.27 -2.96 -35.47
N SER A 134 36.02 -4.02 -35.78
CA SER A 134 36.56 -4.93 -34.76
C SER A 134 37.53 -4.23 -33.81
N ALA A 135 38.31 -3.25 -34.28
CA ALA A 135 39.19 -2.45 -33.43
C ALA A 135 38.39 -1.62 -32.39
N ILE A 136 37.23 -1.09 -32.77
CA ILE A 136 36.34 -0.37 -31.85
C ILE A 136 35.76 -1.33 -30.81
N ILE A 137 35.30 -2.53 -31.20
CA ILE A 137 34.82 -3.56 -30.24
C ILE A 137 35.95 -3.95 -29.27
N LYS A 138 37.16 -4.21 -29.79
CA LYS A 138 38.35 -4.58 -28.99
C LYS A 138 38.79 -3.49 -28.02
N SER A 139 38.46 -2.22 -28.28
CA SER A 139 38.72 -1.13 -27.33
C SER A 139 37.96 -1.30 -25.99
N GLY A 140 36.95 -2.15 -25.95
CA GLY A 140 36.17 -2.43 -24.73
C GLY A 140 35.25 -1.30 -24.29
N LYS A 141 35.23 -0.14 -24.98
CA LYS A 141 34.41 1.02 -24.61
C LYS A 141 32.92 0.68 -24.50
N GLY A 142 32.37 -0.03 -25.50
CA GLY A 142 30.96 -0.44 -25.49
C GLY A 142 30.61 -1.33 -24.30
N LYS A 143 31.48 -2.30 -23.98
CA LYS A 143 31.34 -3.17 -22.81
C LYS A 143 31.39 -2.36 -21.51
N ALA A 144 32.36 -1.46 -21.37
CA ALA A 144 32.51 -0.63 -20.18
C ALA A 144 31.28 0.25 -19.91
N PHE A 145 30.64 0.80 -20.96
CA PHE A 145 29.38 1.52 -20.79
C PHE A 145 28.24 0.59 -20.38
N MET A 146 28.11 -0.59 -20.99
CA MET A 146 27.08 -1.57 -20.62
C MET A 146 27.23 -2.06 -19.18
N ASP A 147 28.45 -2.31 -18.71
CA ASP A 147 28.70 -2.74 -17.34
C ASP A 147 28.31 -1.64 -16.34
N LYS A 148 28.60 -0.37 -16.66
CA LYS A 148 28.14 0.78 -15.86
C LYS A 148 26.61 0.90 -15.87
N ILE A 149 25.97 0.75 -17.03
CA ILE A 149 24.51 0.77 -17.17
C ILE A 149 23.88 -0.34 -16.31
N ARG A 150 24.35 -1.59 -16.43
CA ARG A 150 23.86 -2.73 -15.64
C ARG A 150 24.00 -2.46 -14.13
N LYS A 151 25.12 -1.89 -13.70
CA LYS A 151 25.33 -1.52 -12.30
C LYS A 151 24.33 -0.46 -11.83
N VAL A 152 24.16 0.62 -12.59
CA VAL A 152 23.23 1.70 -12.23
C VAL A 152 21.79 1.19 -12.19
N LEU A 153 21.36 0.43 -13.21
CA LEU A 153 20.02 -0.16 -13.23
C LEU A 153 19.80 -1.13 -12.07
N GLY A 154 20.80 -1.97 -11.74
CA GLY A 154 20.73 -2.87 -10.59
C GLY A 154 20.60 -2.12 -9.26
N THR A 155 21.37 -1.04 -9.05
CA THR A 155 21.22 -0.18 -7.87
C THR A 155 19.82 0.44 -7.80
N MET A 156 19.30 0.95 -8.91
CA MET A 156 17.95 1.52 -8.96
C MET A 156 16.87 0.48 -8.62
N GLN A 157 17.00 -0.74 -9.13
CA GLN A 157 16.09 -1.85 -8.84
C GLN A 157 16.10 -2.20 -7.35
N SER A 158 17.29 -2.42 -6.76
CA SER A 158 17.41 -2.75 -5.34
C SER A 158 16.89 -1.64 -4.41
N GLU A 159 17.07 -0.37 -4.79
CA GLU A 159 16.51 0.74 -4.03
C GLU A 159 14.97 0.77 -4.05
N GLU A 160 14.34 0.53 -5.21
CA GLU A 160 12.86 0.46 -5.29
C GLU A 160 12.33 -0.71 -4.45
N GLU A 161 12.95 -1.87 -4.55
CA GLU A 161 12.58 -3.06 -3.79
C GLU A 161 12.73 -2.83 -2.27
N ALA A 162 13.81 -2.19 -1.83
CA ALA A 162 14.03 -1.87 -0.42
C ALA A 162 13.00 -0.85 0.12
N ILE A 163 12.65 0.17 -0.69
CA ILE A 163 11.62 1.14 -0.32
C ILE A 163 10.26 0.44 -0.20
N LEU A 164 9.90 -0.41 -1.16
CA LEU A 164 8.64 -1.15 -1.11
C LEU A 164 8.60 -2.08 0.10
N GLN A 165 9.68 -2.81 0.37
CA GLN A 165 9.75 -3.73 1.51
C GLN A 165 9.54 -2.99 2.84
N THR A 166 10.19 -1.84 3.01
CA THR A 166 10.02 -1.00 4.22
C THR A 166 8.56 -0.57 4.42
N ARG A 167 7.86 -0.23 3.32
CA ARG A 167 6.43 0.14 3.37
C ARG A 167 5.54 -1.05 3.69
N VAL A 168 5.83 -2.22 3.13
CA VAL A 168 5.12 -3.47 3.41
C VAL A 168 5.27 -3.87 4.88
N ASP A 169 6.49 -3.88 5.41
CA ASP A 169 6.77 -4.28 6.80
C ASP A 169 6.05 -3.36 7.80
N ARG A 170 6.03 -2.05 7.51
CA ARG A 170 5.30 -1.07 8.32
C ARG A 170 3.80 -1.32 8.29
N ALA A 171 3.20 -1.48 7.11
CA ALA A 171 1.77 -1.72 6.98
C ALA A 171 1.35 -3.06 7.58
N GLU A 172 2.19 -4.09 7.52
CA GLU A 172 1.91 -5.37 8.16
C GLU A 172 1.88 -5.22 9.69
N THR A 173 2.87 -4.52 10.27
CA THR A 173 2.91 -4.23 11.71
C THR A 173 1.69 -3.42 12.16
N GLU A 174 1.32 -2.39 11.39
CA GLU A 174 0.13 -1.56 11.65
C GLU A 174 -1.17 -2.38 11.54
N ALA A 175 -1.27 -3.27 10.54
CA ALA A 175 -2.42 -4.15 10.37
C ALA A 175 -2.56 -5.19 11.50
N GLN A 176 -1.45 -5.74 11.99
CA GLN A 176 -1.46 -6.64 13.15
C GLN A 176 -1.97 -5.94 14.41
N ASN A 177 -1.49 -4.71 14.66
CA ASN A 177 -1.97 -3.89 15.77
C ASN A 177 -3.46 -3.53 15.61
N ALA A 178 -3.89 -3.19 14.39
CA ALA A 178 -5.29 -2.92 14.06
C ALA A 178 -6.17 -4.10 14.41
N LYS A 179 -5.76 -5.30 13.98
CA LYS A 179 -6.51 -6.53 14.24
C LYS A 179 -6.69 -6.76 15.74
N ALA A 180 -5.63 -6.57 16.54
CA ALA A 180 -5.71 -6.71 18.00
C ALA A 180 -6.69 -5.69 18.62
N ILE A 181 -6.60 -4.41 18.22
CA ILE A 181 -7.48 -3.34 18.70
C ILE A 181 -8.94 -3.60 18.31
N ILE A 182 -9.20 -4.02 17.07
CA ILE A 182 -10.54 -4.32 16.58
C ILE A 182 -11.15 -5.50 17.36
N VAL A 183 -10.40 -6.59 17.54
CA VAL A 183 -10.89 -7.77 18.27
C VAL A 183 -11.17 -7.43 19.74
N LEU A 184 -10.20 -6.85 20.44
CA LEU A 184 -10.34 -6.50 21.86
C LEU A 184 -11.41 -5.42 22.07
N GLY A 185 -11.44 -4.39 21.22
CA GLY A 185 -12.44 -3.32 21.27
C GLY A 185 -13.84 -3.83 21.02
N THR A 186 -14.04 -4.73 20.05
CA THR A 186 -15.34 -5.35 19.77
C THR A 186 -15.80 -6.21 20.96
N LEU A 187 -14.90 -7.03 21.53
CA LEU A 187 -15.22 -7.81 22.73
C LEU A 187 -15.60 -6.93 23.92
N ALA A 188 -14.84 -5.86 24.17
CA ALA A 188 -15.13 -4.91 25.23
C ALA A 188 -16.49 -4.22 25.03
N ALA A 189 -16.82 -3.81 23.80
CA ALA A 189 -18.11 -3.23 23.46
C ALA A 189 -19.27 -4.22 23.70
N LEU A 190 -19.10 -5.50 23.33
CA LEU A 190 -20.09 -6.55 23.59
C LEU A 190 -20.32 -6.78 25.10
N VAL A 191 -19.25 -6.82 25.89
CA VAL A 191 -19.35 -6.96 27.35
C VAL A 191 -20.07 -5.75 27.97
N LEU A 192 -19.73 -4.54 27.55
CA LEU A 192 -20.38 -3.31 28.02
C LEU A 192 -21.86 -3.25 27.63
N ALA A 193 -22.20 -3.66 26.42
CA ALA A 193 -23.58 -3.76 25.98
C ALA A 193 -24.37 -4.78 26.83
N ALA A 194 -23.77 -5.95 27.12
CA ALA A 194 -24.38 -6.95 27.98
C ALA A 194 -24.58 -6.44 29.42
N ILE A 195 -23.57 -5.79 30.01
CA ILE A 195 -23.69 -5.18 31.35
C ILE A 195 -24.78 -4.11 31.39
N THR A 196 -24.80 -3.23 30.39
CA THR A 196 -25.82 -2.18 30.27
C THR A 196 -27.22 -2.77 30.13
N GLY A 197 -27.38 -3.82 29.29
CA GLY A 197 -28.63 -4.56 29.13
C GLY A 197 -29.11 -5.26 30.40
N LEU A 198 -28.19 -5.86 31.17
CA LEU A 198 -28.49 -6.45 32.48
C LEU A 198 -28.92 -5.39 33.50
N ILE A 199 -28.27 -4.23 33.52
CA ILE A 199 -28.64 -3.10 34.38
C ILE A 199 -30.06 -2.63 34.02
N ILE A 200 -30.37 -2.43 32.74
CA ILE A 200 -31.72 -2.05 32.27
C ILE A 200 -32.76 -3.10 32.70
N THR A 201 -32.46 -4.38 32.48
CA THR A 201 -33.40 -5.46 32.79
C THR A 201 -33.70 -5.55 34.29
N ARG A 202 -32.68 -5.44 35.15
CA ARG A 202 -32.82 -5.53 36.61
C ARG A 202 -33.36 -4.25 37.26
N ASN A 203 -33.07 -3.09 36.70
CA ASN A 203 -33.40 -1.80 37.33
C ASN A 203 -34.65 -1.13 36.75
N ILE A 204 -35.05 -1.44 35.52
CA ILE A 204 -36.22 -0.83 34.87
C ILE A 204 -37.27 -1.90 34.58
N ALA A 205 -36.94 -2.89 33.74
CA ALA A 205 -37.95 -3.82 33.22
C ALA A 205 -38.59 -4.69 34.30
N GLY A 206 -37.83 -5.15 35.29
CA GLY A 206 -38.34 -5.93 36.43
C GLY A 206 -39.34 -5.14 37.29
N PRO A 207 -38.94 -3.99 37.86
CA PRO A 207 -39.84 -3.15 38.67
C PRO A 207 -41.08 -2.66 37.91
N LEU A 208 -40.94 -2.25 36.63
CA LEU A 208 -42.09 -1.85 35.81
C LEU A 208 -43.10 -2.98 35.64
N ARG A 209 -42.66 -4.22 35.41
CA ARG A 209 -43.55 -5.39 35.32
C ARG A 209 -44.32 -5.63 36.62
N GLN A 210 -43.68 -5.41 37.77
CA GLN A 210 -44.33 -5.52 39.08
C GLN A 210 -45.38 -4.41 39.27
N LEU A 211 -45.06 -3.18 38.90
CA LEU A 211 -45.99 -2.04 38.96
C LEU A 211 -47.20 -2.25 38.05
N THR A 212 -47.00 -2.70 36.81
CA THR A 212 -48.12 -3.02 35.90
C THR A 212 -48.99 -4.16 36.43
N ALA A 213 -48.38 -5.19 37.04
CA ALA A 213 -49.15 -6.30 37.62
C ALA A 213 -49.98 -5.86 38.84
N VAL A 214 -49.47 -4.94 39.67
CA VAL A 214 -50.24 -4.35 40.77
C VAL A 214 -51.36 -3.47 40.23
N ALA A 215 -51.09 -2.62 39.23
CA ALA A 215 -52.10 -1.78 38.60
C ALA A 215 -53.24 -2.62 37.98
N GLU A 216 -52.92 -3.74 37.32
CA GLU A 216 -53.89 -4.67 36.77
C GLU A 216 -54.76 -5.30 37.87
N ARG A 217 -54.18 -5.71 39.01
CA ARG A 217 -54.96 -6.20 40.16
C ARG A 217 -55.92 -5.15 40.71
N ILE A 218 -55.49 -3.89 40.79
CA ILE A 218 -56.34 -2.76 41.21
C ILE A 218 -57.52 -2.58 40.23
N THR A 219 -57.31 -2.73 38.93
CA THR A 219 -58.42 -2.63 37.94
C THR A 219 -59.47 -3.73 38.08
N VAL A 220 -59.09 -4.88 38.65
CA VAL A 220 -60.01 -6.00 38.93
C VAL A 220 -60.58 -5.93 40.37
N GLY A 221 -60.30 -4.85 41.10
CA GLY A 221 -60.85 -4.57 42.43
C GLY A 221 -60.07 -5.18 43.60
N ASP A 222 -58.90 -5.78 43.34
CA ASP A 222 -58.02 -6.31 44.38
C ASP A 222 -57.04 -5.23 44.88
N LEU A 223 -57.38 -4.63 46.02
CA LEU A 223 -56.59 -3.58 46.70
C LEU A 223 -55.61 -4.15 47.75
N SER A 224 -55.45 -5.47 47.84
CA SER A 224 -54.60 -6.10 48.86
C SER A 224 -53.10 -6.06 48.56
N GLY A 225 -52.71 -5.64 47.36
CA GLY A 225 -51.31 -5.58 46.93
C GLY A 225 -50.53 -4.44 47.60
N SER A 226 -49.49 -4.77 48.37
CA SER A 226 -48.49 -3.79 48.83
C SER A 226 -47.26 -3.84 47.94
N LEU A 227 -46.73 -2.65 47.59
CA LEU A 227 -45.43 -2.56 46.94
C LEU A 227 -44.34 -2.87 47.98
N PRO A 228 -43.37 -3.76 47.67
CA PRO A 228 -42.27 -4.01 48.59
C PRO A 228 -41.50 -2.70 48.80
N ALA A 229 -41.24 -2.36 50.07
CA ALA A 229 -40.44 -1.20 50.44
C ALA A 229 -39.04 -1.34 49.83
N THR A 230 -38.76 -0.56 48.77
CA THR A 230 -37.46 -0.59 48.12
C THR A 230 -36.54 0.38 48.85
N THR A 231 -35.39 -0.10 49.33
CA THR A 231 -34.35 0.72 49.96
C THR A 231 -33.50 1.50 48.93
N ARG A 232 -34.04 1.73 47.72
CA ARG A 232 -33.31 2.36 46.61
C ARG A 232 -33.46 3.87 46.69
N GLY A 233 -32.40 4.60 46.33
CA GLY A 233 -32.38 6.07 46.35
C GLY A 233 -32.27 6.66 44.95
N ASP A 234 -32.84 5.99 43.94
CA ASP A 234 -32.95 6.41 42.55
C ASP A 234 -34.43 6.44 42.11
N GLU A 235 -34.71 6.85 40.87
CA GLU A 235 -36.07 7.15 40.41
C GLU A 235 -37.05 5.96 40.44
N VAL A 236 -36.55 4.73 40.66
CA VAL A 236 -37.35 3.50 40.65
C VAL A 236 -37.70 3.00 42.05
N GLY A 237 -37.13 3.58 43.11
CA GLY A 237 -37.47 3.21 44.49
C GLY A 237 -37.57 4.37 45.48
N ALA A 238 -37.67 5.60 44.97
CA ALA A 238 -38.09 6.77 45.74
C ALA A 238 -39.61 6.99 45.61
#